data_AF-A0A3D0ES63-F1
#
_entry.id   AF-A0A3D0ES63-F1
#
_cell.length_a   1.000
_cell.length_b   1.000
_cell.length_c   1.000
_cell.angle_alpha   90.00
_cell.angle_beta   90.00
_cell.angle_gamma   90.00
#
_symmetry.space_group_name_H-M   'P 1'
#
loop_
_entity.id
_entity.type
_entity.pdbx_description
1 polymer ?
#
loop_
_entity_poly.entity_id
_entity_poly.type
_entity_poly.pdbx_seq_one_letter_code
_entity_poly.pdbx_strand_id
1 'polypeptide(L)'
;MQGFGPVGPEDEEPAFHMDWEGRVLGLQRSILSLGLWNIDVFRHAQEKIRPIDYLSWSYYERWMRTLTATALERGLFDEEELRTGKGLSDGSLIAQKKLTMKDINKAFLRGNFERIGDSEPEFSIGNLVVTKQTYTTG
;
A
#
# COMPACT_ATOMS: atom_id res chain seq x y z
N MET A 1 2.56 -23.55 -3.24
CA MET A 1 3.74 -23.19 -4.05
C MET A 1 4.95 -23.90 -3.48
N GLN A 2 5.89 -24.31 -4.34
CA GLN A 2 7.17 -24.93 -3.98
C GLN A 2 8.23 -24.36 -4.94
N GLY A 3 9.52 -24.40 -4.58
CA GLY A 3 10.61 -24.04 -5.50
C GLY A 3 11.15 -22.59 -5.41
N PHE A 4 10.87 -21.84 -4.34
CA PHE A 4 11.44 -20.50 -4.13
C PHE A 4 12.87 -20.49 -3.56
N GLY A 5 13.42 -21.67 -3.24
CA GLY A 5 14.71 -21.79 -2.55
C GLY A 5 14.60 -21.60 -1.03
N PRO A 6 15.74 -21.62 -0.32
CA PRO A 6 15.80 -21.40 1.12
C PRO A 6 15.51 -19.94 1.49
N VAL A 7 14.98 -19.73 2.70
CA VAL A 7 14.90 -18.38 3.29
C VAL A 7 16.30 -17.96 3.73
N GLY A 8 16.78 -16.82 3.24
CA GLY A 8 18.11 -16.27 3.56
C GLY A 8 17.99 -14.91 4.23
N PRO A 9 17.86 -14.83 5.56
CA PRO A 9 17.89 -13.56 6.28
C PRO A 9 19.29 -12.93 6.22
N GLU A 10 19.35 -11.60 6.19
CA GLU A 10 20.61 -10.85 6.31
C GLU A 10 20.98 -10.67 7.79
N ASP A 11 22.26 -10.85 8.13
CA ASP A 11 22.76 -10.50 9.46
C ASP A 11 22.80 -8.97 9.59
N GLU A 12 22.27 -8.44 10.70
CA GLU A 12 22.22 -7.00 10.98
C GLU A 12 21.53 -6.16 9.86
N GLU A 13 20.45 -6.69 9.27
CA GLU A 13 19.68 -6.02 8.21
C GLU A 13 19.30 -4.56 8.59
N PRO A 14 19.69 -3.55 7.78
CA PRO A 14 19.32 -2.17 8.05
C PRO A 14 17.81 -1.96 7.79
N ALA A 15 17.21 -0.96 8.44
CA ALA A 15 15.79 -0.63 8.19
C ALA A 15 15.50 -0.21 6.74
N PHE A 16 16.51 0.36 6.07
CA PHE A 16 16.50 0.72 4.65
C PHE A 16 17.89 0.43 4.07
N HIS A 17 17.95 -0.35 2.99
CA HIS A 17 19.17 -0.64 2.25
C HIS A 17 19.65 0.59 1.47
N MET A 18 18.72 1.45 1.04
CA MET A 18 19.02 2.65 0.26
C MET A 18 18.17 3.85 0.72
N ASP A 19 18.73 5.07 0.63
CA ASP A 19 18.06 6.31 1.08
C ASP A 19 16.66 6.54 0.49
N TRP A 20 16.41 6.04 -0.72
CA TRP A 20 15.12 6.22 -1.40
C TRP A 20 14.00 5.38 -0.79
N GLU A 21 14.32 4.28 -0.12
CA GLU A 21 13.32 3.36 0.46
C GLU A 21 12.57 4.04 1.61
N GLY A 22 13.28 4.78 2.45
CA GLY A 22 12.68 5.61 3.49
C GLY A 22 11.78 6.71 2.92
N ARG A 23 12.12 7.25 1.74
CA ARG A 23 11.27 8.23 1.04
C ARG A 23 9.98 7.59 0.54
N VAL A 24 10.03 6.35 0.02
CA VAL A 24 8.85 5.60 -0.41
C VAL A 24 7.89 5.34 0.75
N LEU A 25 8.41 4.97 1.93
CA LEU A 25 7.59 4.87 3.13
C LEU A 25 6.95 6.22 3.49
N GLY A 26 7.71 7.31 3.46
CA GLY A 26 7.22 8.66 3.71
C GLY A 26 6.12 9.09 2.74
N LEU A 27 6.27 8.75 1.45
CA LEU A 27 5.26 8.98 0.41
C LEU A 27 4.00 8.17 0.68
N GLN A 28 4.11 6.88 1.01
CA GLN A 28 2.96 6.04 1.38
C GLN A 28 2.16 6.66 2.52
N ARG A 29 2.84 7.11 3.59
CA ARG A 29 2.17 7.73 4.74
C ARG A 29 1.51 9.06 4.38
N SER A 30 2.20 9.88 3.60
CA SER A 30 1.69 11.18 3.14
C SER A 30 0.43 10.99 2.28
N ILE A 31 0.45 10.09 1.31
CA ILE A 31 -0.67 9.88 0.40
C ILE A 31 -1.85 9.20 1.11
N LEU A 32 -1.61 8.22 2.00
CA LEU A 32 -2.68 7.62 2.79
C LEU A 32 -3.39 8.66 3.67
N SER A 33 -2.67 9.67 4.18
CA SER A 33 -3.28 10.75 4.96
C SER A 33 -4.28 11.61 4.16
N LEU A 34 -4.20 11.58 2.83
CA LEU A 34 -5.16 12.27 1.95
C LEU A 34 -6.51 11.58 1.89
N GLY A 35 -6.60 10.31 2.32
CA GLY A 35 -7.82 9.50 2.29
C GLY A 35 -8.26 9.10 0.87
N LEU A 36 -7.37 9.20 -0.11
CA LEU A 36 -7.67 8.89 -1.52
C LEU A 36 -7.88 7.41 -1.77
N TRP A 37 -7.27 6.55 -0.95
CA TRP A 37 -7.52 5.12 -0.90
C TRP A 37 -7.21 4.57 0.50
N ASN A 38 -7.71 3.37 0.78
CA ASN A 38 -7.41 2.62 1.99
C ASN A 38 -6.33 1.55 1.73
N ILE A 39 -5.95 0.84 2.79
CA ILE A 39 -4.92 -0.20 2.71
C ILE A 39 -5.32 -1.37 1.79
N ASP A 40 -6.61 -1.68 1.68
CA ASP A 40 -7.12 -2.81 0.91
C ASP A 40 -6.98 -2.53 -0.59
N VAL A 41 -7.32 -1.32 -1.04
CA VAL A 41 -7.09 -0.88 -2.43
C VAL A 41 -5.61 -0.95 -2.79
N PHE A 42 -4.72 -0.55 -1.88
CA PHE A 42 -3.27 -0.60 -2.13
C PHE A 42 -2.72 -2.04 -2.22
N ARG A 43 -3.22 -2.95 -1.38
CA ARG A 43 -2.89 -4.39 -1.47
C ARG A 43 -3.38 -4.99 -2.76
N HIS A 44 -4.63 -4.70 -3.12
CA HIS A 44 -5.23 -5.19 -4.36
C HIS A 44 -4.47 -4.69 -5.60
N ALA A 45 -3.98 -3.46 -5.59
CA ALA A 45 -3.13 -2.95 -6.67
C ALA A 45 -1.79 -3.73 -6.78
N GLN A 46 -1.17 -4.11 -5.66
CA GLN A 46 0.01 -4.98 -5.68
C GLN A 46 -0.28 -6.40 -6.18
N GLU A 47 -1.46 -6.94 -5.87
CA GLU A 47 -1.90 -8.26 -6.34
C GLU A 47 -2.08 -8.33 -7.86
N LYS A 48 -2.29 -7.18 -8.53
CA LYS A 48 -2.38 -7.07 -9.99
C LYS A 48 -1.02 -6.99 -10.70
N ILE A 49 0.09 -6.86 -9.96
CA ILE A 49 1.42 -6.84 -10.56
C ILE A 49 1.66 -8.18 -11.27
N ARG A 50 2.23 -8.13 -12.48
CA ARG A 50 2.56 -9.36 -13.23
C ARG A 50 3.43 -10.25 -12.33
N PRO A 51 3.16 -11.56 -12.21
CA PRO A 51 3.85 -12.40 -11.22
C PRO A 51 5.37 -12.37 -11.30
N ILE A 52 5.93 -12.34 -12.52
CA ILE A 52 7.38 -12.26 -12.73
C ILE A 52 7.97 -10.95 -12.21
N ASP A 53 7.25 -9.84 -12.39
CA ASP A 53 7.68 -8.53 -11.91
C ASP A 53 7.64 -8.50 -10.38
N TYR A 54 6.56 -9.00 -9.77
CA TYR A 54 6.39 -9.05 -8.31
C TYR A 54 7.53 -9.80 -7.61
N LEU A 55 8.00 -10.89 -8.23
CA LEU A 55 9.09 -11.72 -7.71
C LEU A 55 10.47 -11.10 -7.97
N SER A 56 10.60 -10.27 -9.00
CA SER A 56 11.87 -9.63 -9.39
C SER A 56 12.16 -8.32 -8.66
N TRP A 57 11.12 -7.56 -8.30
CA TRP A 57 11.25 -6.26 -7.67
C TRP A 57 11.54 -6.37 -6.18
N SER A 58 12.38 -5.48 -5.67
CA SER A 58 12.59 -5.30 -4.23
C SER A 58 11.29 -4.88 -3.54
N TYR A 59 11.25 -5.03 -2.22
CA TYR A 59 10.06 -4.70 -1.42
C TYR A 59 9.57 -3.26 -1.66
N TYR A 60 10.48 -2.28 -1.59
CA TYR A 60 10.14 -0.88 -1.78
C TYR A 60 10.00 -0.47 -3.26
N GLU A 61 10.56 -1.24 -4.21
CA GLU A 61 10.26 -1.05 -5.64
C GLU A 61 8.79 -1.36 -5.95
N ARG A 62 8.24 -2.44 -5.37
CA ARG A 62 6.80 -2.76 -5.49
C ARG A 62 5.93 -1.63 -4.95
N TRP A 63 6.31 -1.08 -3.79
CA TRP A 63 5.58 0.04 -3.20
C TRP A 63 5.61 1.28 -4.07
N MET A 64 6.80 1.69 -4.52
CA MET A 64 6.96 2.88 -5.36
C MET A 64 6.12 2.77 -6.64
N ARG A 65 6.21 1.64 -7.35
CA ARG A 65 5.46 1.43 -8.60
C ARG A 65 3.96 1.42 -8.37
N THR A 66 3.50 0.76 -7.32
CA THR A 66 2.07 0.72 -6.96
C THR A 66 1.57 2.11 -6.58
N LEU A 67 2.34 2.85 -5.79
CA LEU A 67 2.05 4.23 -5.42
C LEU A 67 1.89 5.12 -6.64
N THR A 68 2.85 5.07 -7.56
CA THR A 68 2.82 5.84 -8.80
C THR A 68 1.59 5.48 -9.64
N ALA A 69 1.33 4.20 -9.88
CA ALA A 69 0.18 3.77 -10.67
C ALA A 69 -1.16 4.19 -10.02
N THR A 70 -1.32 3.96 -8.72
CA THR A 70 -2.56 4.31 -8.00
C THR A 70 -2.75 5.82 -7.93
N ALA A 71 -1.68 6.59 -7.76
CA ALA A 71 -1.73 8.06 -7.75
C ALA A 71 -2.13 8.63 -9.12
N LEU A 72 -1.58 8.07 -10.20
CA LEU A 72 -1.95 8.43 -11.56
C LEU A 72 -3.41 8.09 -11.87
N GLU A 73 -3.85 6.87 -11.56
CA GLU A 73 -5.26 6.44 -11.74
C GLU A 73 -6.26 7.32 -10.98
N ARG A 74 -5.84 7.92 -9.85
CA ARG A 74 -6.66 8.79 -9.02
C ARG A 74 -6.47 10.29 -9.31
N GLY A 75 -5.69 10.63 -10.33
CA GLY A 75 -5.48 12.01 -10.78
C GLY A 75 -4.77 12.90 -9.75
N LEU A 76 -3.86 12.35 -8.95
CA LEU A 76 -2.98 13.17 -8.11
C LEU A 76 -1.98 13.96 -8.96
N PHE A 77 -1.57 13.37 -10.08
CA PHE A 77 -0.77 13.95 -11.14
C PHE A 77 -1.14 13.29 -12.47
N ASP A 78 -0.73 13.87 -13.59
CA ASP A 78 -0.91 13.29 -14.93
C ASP A 78 0.37 12.65 -15.51
N GLU A 79 0.24 12.00 -16.67
CA GLU A 79 1.35 11.32 -17.34
C GLU A 79 2.51 12.26 -17.70
N GLU A 80 2.22 13.51 -18.05
CA GLU A 80 3.24 14.48 -18.44
C GLU A 80 3.98 15.01 -17.21
N GLU A 81 3.27 15.22 -16.09
CA GLU A 81 3.86 15.53 -14.79
C GLU A 81 4.76 14.39 -14.30
N LEU A 82 4.34 13.13 -14.47
CA LEU A 82 5.16 11.96 -14.15
C LEU A 82 6.41 11.88 -15.03
N ARG A 83 6.25 12.06 -16.35
CA ARG A 83 7.34 11.97 -17.32
C ARG A 83 8.38 13.09 -17.14
N THR A 84 7.93 14.30 -16.82
CA THR A 84 8.80 15.48 -16.68
C THR A 84 9.30 15.71 -15.26
N GLY A 85 8.64 15.13 -14.26
CA GLY A 85 8.91 15.38 -12.84
C GLY A 85 8.57 16.80 -12.38
N LYS A 86 7.73 17.51 -13.13
CA LYS A 86 7.31 18.90 -12.85
C LYS A 86 5.82 18.93 -12.63
N GLY A 87 5.37 19.62 -11.57
CA GLY A 87 3.95 19.97 -11.43
C GLY A 87 3.59 21.01 -12.49
N LEU A 88 2.71 20.64 -13.41
CA LEU A 88 2.29 21.47 -14.56
C LEU A 88 0.90 22.09 -14.32
N SER A 89 0.18 21.58 -13.34
CA SER A 89 -1.09 22.11 -12.84
C SER A 89 -0.95 22.65 -11.42
N ASP A 90 -1.94 23.43 -10.96
CA ASP A 90 -2.03 23.90 -9.56
C ASP A 90 -2.27 22.75 -8.54
N GLY A 91 -2.20 21.49 -9.00
CA GLY A 91 -2.45 20.28 -8.24
C GLY A 91 -3.92 20.12 -7.87
N SER A 92 -4.35 18.87 -7.67
CA SER A 92 -5.66 18.60 -7.08
C SER A 92 -5.81 19.30 -5.72
N LEU A 93 -6.98 19.86 -5.40
CA LEU A 93 -7.30 20.41 -4.07
C LEU A 93 -7.00 19.42 -2.94
N ILE A 94 -7.07 18.12 -3.23
CA ILE A 94 -6.75 17.07 -2.26
C ILE A 94 -5.24 16.99 -2.02
N ALA A 95 -4.41 17.17 -3.06
CA ALA A 95 -2.95 17.20 -2.94
C ALA A 95 -2.43 18.41 -2.14
N GLN A 96 -3.28 19.43 -1.92
CA GLN A 96 -2.95 20.59 -1.09
C GLN A 96 -3.01 20.30 0.42
N LYS A 97 -3.63 19.18 0.85
CA LYS A 97 -3.60 18.75 2.25
C LYS A 97 -2.22 18.19 2.59
N LYS A 98 -1.51 18.84 3.51
CA LYS A 98 -0.13 18.46 3.87
C LYS A 98 -0.12 17.68 5.18
N LEU A 99 0.55 16.54 5.18
CA LEU A 99 0.98 15.89 6.42
C LEU A 99 2.16 16.68 6.99
N THR A 100 2.01 17.23 8.19
CA THR A 100 3.06 18.04 8.83
C THR A 100 3.69 17.31 10.00
N MET A 101 4.79 17.86 10.55
CA MET A 101 5.42 17.32 11.76
C MET A 101 4.47 17.24 12.96
N LYS A 102 3.42 18.09 13.01
CA LYS A 102 2.40 18.04 14.07
C LYS A 102 1.53 16.78 13.98
N ASP A 103 1.47 16.17 12.79
CA ASP A 103 0.60 15.03 12.48
C ASP A 103 1.35 13.69 12.54
N ILE A 104 2.68 13.72 12.74
CA ILE A 104 3.53 12.54 12.58
C ILE A 104 3.12 11.38 13.50
N ASN A 105 2.80 11.68 14.76
CA ASN A 105 2.34 10.66 15.70
C ASN A 105 1.03 10.02 15.23
N LYS A 106 0.14 10.79 14.60
CA LYS A 106 -1.12 10.27 14.05
C LYS A 106 -0.90 9.43 12.79
N ALA A 107 0.08 9.79 11.96
CA ALA A 107 0.40 9.06 10.73
C ALA A 107 0.91 7.62 10.97
N PHE A 108 1.50 7.39 12.15
CA PHE A 108 2.01 6.07 12.55
C PHE A 108 1.12 5.32 13.55
N LEU A 109 0.03 5.95 14.04
CA LEU A 109 -0.96 5.23 14.83
C LEU A 109 -1.64 4.16 13.97
N ARG A 110 -1.71 2.94 14.50
CA ARG A 110 -2.42 1.83 13.85
C ARG A 110 -3.89 2.20 13.71
N GLY A 111 -4.43 2.11 12.49
CA GLY A 111 -5.85 2.37 12.24
C GLY A 111 -6.75 1.40 13.02
N ASN A 112 -7.90 1.90 13.47
CA ASN A 112 -8.96 1.05 14.03
C ASN A 112 -9.86 0.52 12.90
N PHE A 113 -9.84 -0.79 12.73
CA PHE A 113 -10.66 -1.51 11.75
C PHE A 113 -11.90 -2.17 12.36
N GLU A 114 -12.10 -2.06 13.67
CA GLU A 114 -13.30 -2.54 14.35
C GLU A 114 -14.54 -1.82 13.83
N ARG A 115 -15.61 -2.59 13.63
CA ARG A 115 -16.94 -2.11 13.24
C ARG A 115 -17.97 -2.85 14.07
N ILE A 116 -19.06 -2.17 14.41
CA ILE A 116 -20.22 -2.81 15.02
C ILE A 116 -20.92 -3.62 13.93
N GLY A 117 -21.05 -4.92 14.14
CA GLY A 117 -21.78 -5.80 13.23
C GLY A 117 -23.28 -5.50 13.24
N ASP A 118 -23.96 -5.86 12.15
CA ASP A 118 -25.42 -5.79 12.01
C ASP A 118 -26.14 -7.08 12.44
N SER A 119 -25.36 -8.09 12.84
CA SER A 119 -25.81 -9.43 13.17
C SER A 119 -24.96 -10.04 14.28
N GLU A 120 -25.55 -11.01 14.98
CA GLU A 120 -24.82 -11.83 15.95
C GLU A 120 -23.81 -12.74 15.23
N PRO A 121 -22.65 -13.04 15.85
CA PRO A 121 -21.66 -13.94 15.25
C PRO A 121 -22.26 -15.32 14.93
N GLU A 122 -22.11 -15.77 13.69
CA GLU A 122 -22.63 -17.08 13.24
C GLU A 122 -21.90 -18.28 13.88
N PHE A 123 -20.70 -18.07 14.40
CA PHE A 123 -19.83 -19.14 14.92
C PHE A 123 -19.33 -18.83 16.32
N SER A 124 -19.08 -19.89 17.09
CA SER A 124 -18.48 -19.86 18.41
C SER A 124 -17.15 -20.64 18.45
N ILE A 125 -16.33 -20.34 19.46
CA ILE A 125 -15.08 -21.09 19.72
C ILE A 125 -15.41 -22.58 19.84
N GLY A 126 -14.69 -23.42 19.09
CA GLY A 126 -14.88 -24.88 19.05
C GLY A 126 -15.81 -25.38 17.95
N ASN A 127 -16.49 -24.51 17.19
CA ASN A 127 -17.23 -24.95 16.01
C ASN A 127 -16.28 -25.48 14.92
N LEU A 128 -16.67 -26.59 14.30
CA LEU A 128 -16.04 -27.06 13.06
C LEU A 128 -16.58 -26.22 11.90
N VAL A 129 -15.69 -25.61 11.14
CA VAL A 129 -16.02 -24.77 9.98
C VAL A 129 -15.27 -25.24 8.75
N VAL A 130 -15.83 -24.98 7.57
CA VAL A 130 -15.21 -25.25 6.27
C VAL A 130 -15.15 -23.95 5.49
N THR A 131 -13.98 -23.61 4.96
CA THR A 131 -13.81 -22.42 4.12
C THR A 131 -14.56 -22.58 2.81
N LYS A 132 -15.27 -21.54 2.37
CA LYS A 132 -15.92 -21.52 1.06
C LYS A 132 -14.87 -21.65 -0.05
N GLN A 133 -15.15 -22.46 -1.07
CA GLN A 133 -14.36 -22.48 -2.30
C GLN A 133 -14.92 -21.44 -3.27
N THR A 134 -14.37 -20.23 -3.22
CA THR A 134 -14.76 -19.11 -4.08
C THR A 134 -13.57 -18.60 -4.88
N TYR A 135 -13.76 -18.33 -6.16
CA TYR A 135 -12.77 -17.72 -7.04
C TYR A 135 -13.29 -16.35 -7.47
N THR A 136 -12.62 -15.28 -7.03
CA THR A 136 -12.93 -13.90 -7.42
C THR A 136 -11.74 -13.32 -8.17
N THR A 137 -12.00 -12.38 -9.07
CA THR A 137 -10.96 -11.66 -9.84
C THR A 137 -10.44 -10.42 -9.12
N GLY A 138 -10.92 -10.17 -7.90
CA GLY A 138 -10.91 -8.85 -7.25
C GLY A 138 -12.31 -8.28 -7.15
#